data_AF-A0A8K0TQ77-F1
#
_entry.id   AF-A0A8K0TQ77-F1
#
_cell.length_a   1.000
_cell.length_b   1.000
_cell.length_c   1.000
_cell.angle_alpha   90.00
_cell.angle_beta   90.00
_cell.angle_gamma   90.00
#
_symmetry.space_group_name_H-M   'P 1'
#
loop_
_entity.id
_entity.type
_entity.pdbx_description
1 polymer ?
#
loop_
_entity_poly.entity_id
_entity_poly.type
_entity_poly.pdbx_seq_one_letter_code
_entity_poly.pdbx_strand_id
1 'polypeptide(L)'
;MWPTSSHHVDLQLEPIGSTTSGLWAETSPHRSSLMTMYNQYQFAPARADDTFDAFRSLFPVFEAAHLLNLAVFPAAPATTNPVHPLGLPQLPWNDEDADLSGAVVVSLSAASKTGRSLAWQLARNRQRGAGGGPKALLQLTSSPQTLAAFADDHTQPLAIKSAAYNEPLGDVVSWIREAAPTRVVIFDIGSPARVLDGFMEALSASGIAPTAATTVIQVGQEPKVFTGAEMAAFQAQSARLGKIQYNTSGVRDRALEAAGAAEYLRAVDEAWEKFYREKGFGHMSLRRLAGVQGAEGIEGAWQDLCDGKVSPGVGIVINLDTDSRTG
;
A
#
# COMPACT_ATOMS: atom_id res chain seq x y z
N MET A 1 18.87 -19.45 12.20
CA MET A 1 19.50 -19.35 10.86
C MET A 1 19.02 -18.04 10.27
N TRP A 2 19.93 -17.10 10.05
CA TRP A 2 19.65 -15.78 9.50
C TRP A 2 19.27 -15.91 8.01
N PRO A 3 18.24 -15.22 7.48
CA PRO A 3 17.88 -15.26 6.07
C PRO A 3 18.67 -14.20 5.29
N THR A 4 19.99 -14.14 5.44
CA THR A 4 20.81 -13.78 4.28
C THR A 4 20.75 -15.05 3.50
N SER A 5 20.09 -15.05 2.34
CA SER A 5 20.37 -16.11 1.38
C SER A 5 21.89 -16.18 1.25
N SER A 6 22.52 -17.22 1.76
CA SER A 6 23.94 -17.52 1.57
C SER A 6 24.22 -17.94 0.12
N HIS A 7 23.38 -17.50 -0.81
CA HIS A 7 23.60 -17.62 -2.23
C HIS A 7 24.06 -16.26 -2.72
N HIS A 8 25.32 -16.19 -3.13
CA HIS A 8 25.66 -15.44 -4.34
C HIS A 8 24.82 -16.04 -5.47
N VAL A 9 23.55 -15.67 -5.59
CA VAL A 9 22.91 -15.74 -6.90
C VAL A 9 23.31 -14.45 -7.57
N ASP A 10 24.28 -14.54 -8.49
CA ASP A 10 24.49 -13.48 -9.45
C ASP A 10 23.14 -13.24 -10.12
N LEU A 11 22.55 -12.08 -9.87
CA LEU A 11 21.31 -11.66 -10.53
C LEU A 11 21.55 -11.69 -12.04
N GLN A 12 20.70 -12.40 -12.77
CA GLN A 12 20.69 -12.41 -14.24
C GLN A 12 19.71 -11.33 -14.71
N LEU A 13 20.21 -10.11 -14.89
CA LEU A 13 19.37 -8.96 -15.23
C LEU A 13 19.34 -8.70 -16.73
N GLU A 14 18.14 -8.58 -17.29
CA GLU A 14 17.91 -8.12 -18.67
C GLU A 14 17.08 -6.83 -18.66
N PRO A 15 17.40 -5.83 -19.50
CA PRO A 15 16.64 -4.59 -19.55
C PRO A 15 15.24 -4.81 -20.12
N ILE A 16 14.22 -4.21 -19.51
CA ILE A 16 12.85 -4.24 -20.02
C ILE A 16 12.68 -3.13 -21.05
N GLY A 17 12.41 -3.51 -22.30
CA GLY A 17 12.25 -2.59 -23.43
C GLY A 17 13.59 -2.07 -23.96
N SER A 18 14.26 -1.18 -23.22
CA SER A 18 15.58 -0.66 -23.57
C SER A 18 16.46 -0.48 -22.32
N THR A 19 17.78 -0.45 -22.48
CA THR A 19 18.72 -0.19 -21.37
C THR A 19 18.50 1.18 -20.70
N THR A 20 17.91 2.13 -21.43
CA THR A 20 17.59 3.47 -20.92
C THR A 20 16.28 3.53 -20.15
N SER A 21 15.50 2.44 -20.11
CA SER A 21 14.22 2.42 -19.39
C SER A 21 14.40 2.50 -17.87
N GLY A 22 15.55 2.06 -17.34
CA GLY A 22 15.79 1.96 -15.90
C GLY A 22 15.11 0.76 -15.22
N LEU A 23 14.41 -0.09 -15.99
CA LEU A 23 13.79 -1.33 -15.53
C LEU A 23 14.59 -2.55 -15.99
N TRP A 24 14.75 -3.49 -15.07
CA TRP A 24 15.47 -4.75 -15.29
C TRP A 24 14.62 -5.92 -14.83
N ALA A 25 14.49 -6.95 -15.65
CA ALA A 25 13.90 -8.22 -15.29
C ALA A 25 14.99 -9.18 -14.82
N GLU A 26 14.73 -9.89 -13.73
CA GLU A 26 15.59 -10.97 -13.27
C GLU A 26 15.18 -12.29 -13.94
N THR A 27 16.06 -12.86 -14.74
CA THR A 27 15.77 -13.96 -15.67
C THR A 27 16.28 -15.31 -15.19
N SER A 28 16.89 -15.37 -14.01
CA SER A 28 17.38 -16.63 -13.47
C SER A 28 16.25 -17.66 -13.28
N PRO A 29 16.48 -18.96 -13.57
CA PRO A 29 15.43 -19.97 -13.52
C PRO A 29 14.73 -20.11 -12.16
N HIS A 30 15.40 -19.76 -11.06
CA HIS A 30 14.83 -19.87 -9.72
C HIS A 30 13.82 -18.76 -9.38
N ARG A 31 13.79 -17.66 -10.15
CA ARG A 31 12.86 -16.53 -9.96
C ARG A 31 11.85 -16.37 -11.09
N SER A 32 11.92 -17.20 -12.13
CA SER A 32 11.07 -17.09 -13.32
C SER A 32 9.56 -17.24 -13.06
N SER A 33 9.16 -17.80 -11.92
CA SER A 33 7.76 -17.95 -11.50
C SER A 33 7.25 -16.83 -10.59
N LEU A 34 8.12 -15.91 -10.17
CA LEU A 34 7.73 -14.79 -9.33
C LEU A 34 6.94 -13.76 -10.14
N MET A 35 5.97 -13.13 -9.49
CA MET A 35 5.24 -12.01 -10.10
C MET A 35 6.19 -10.83 -10.36
N THR A 36 5.84 -9.99 -11.35
CA THR A 36 6.71 -8.92 -11.85
C THR A 36 7.20 -7.96 -10.77
N MET A 37 6.39 -7.64 -9.76
CA MET A 37 6.80 -6.80 -8.62
C MET A 37 7.97 -7.37 -7.81
N TYR A 38 8.13 -8.70 -7.79
CA TYR A 38 9.19 -9.39 -7.04
C TYR A 38 10.37 -9.82 -7.91
N ASN A 39 10.22 -9.70 -9.23
CA ASN A 39 11.19 -10.16 -10.22
C ASN A 39 11.70 -9.05 -11.15
N GLN A 40 11.32 -7.81 -10.88
CA GLN A 40 11.77 -6.65 -11.63
C GLN A 40 12.40 -5.64 -10.68
N TYR A 41 13.51 -5.07 -11.13
CA TYR A 41 14.31 -4.12 -10.39
C TYR A 41 14.30 -2.78 -11.11
N GLN A 42 14.22 -1.71 -10.32
CA GLN A 42 14.40 -0.35 -10.79
C GLN A 42 15.79 0.10 -10.39
N PHE A 43 16.54 0.65 -11.35
CA PHE A 43 17.79 1.31 -11.02
C PHE A 43 17.50 2.62 -10.27
N ALA A 44 18.00 2.72 -9.05
CA ALA A 44 17.96 3.96 -8.26
C ALA A 44 19.39 4.41 -7.99
N PRO A 45 19.82 5.59 -8.48
CA PRO A 45 21.16 6.10 -8.20
C PRO A 45 21.30 6.39 -6.71
N ALA A 46 22.41 5.95 -6.11
CA ALA A 46 22.71 6.16 -4.71
C ALA A 46 22.74 7.66 -4.36
N ARG A 47 22.22 8.02 -3.18
CA ARG A 47 22.26 9.39 -2.67
C ARG A 47 23.27 9.52 -1.55
N ALA A 48 23.70 10.76 -1.30
CA ALA A 48 24.57 11.06 -0.16
C ALA A 48 23.85 10.87 1.19
N ASP A 49 22.53 11.08 1.22
CA ASP A 49 21.68 10.79 2.37
C ASP A 49 21.05 9.40 2.24
N ASP A 50 21.62 8.44 2.97
CA ASP A 50 21.15 7.07 3.04
C ASP A 50 19.78 6.94 3.73
N THR A 51 19.27 8.00 4.37
CA THR A 51 17.91 8.02 4.94
C THR A 51 16.87 7.92 3.83
N PHE A 52 17.04 8.67 2.74
CA PHE A 52 16.13 8.57 1.59
C PHE A 52 16.13 7.14 1.03
N ASP A 53 17.32 6.57 0.85
CA ASP A 53 17.51 5.22 0.29
C ASP A 53 16.93 4.15 1.23
N ALA A 54 17.10 4.31 2.55
CA ALA A 54 16.48 3.44 3.55
C ALA A 54 14.95 3.47 3.48
N PHE A 55 14.35 4.65 3.33
CA PHE A 55 12.91 4.77 3.12
C PHE A 55 12.48 4.23 1.75
N ARG A 56 13.32 4.28 0.72
CA ARG A 56 13.03 3.73 -0.62
C ARG A 56 12.77 2.22 -0.60
N SER A 57 13.24 1.51 0.43
CA SER A 57 12.83 0.11 0.68
C SER A 57 11.32 -0.08 0.85
N LEU A 58 10.58 0.98 1.20
CA LEU A 58 9.12 1.00 1.34
C LEU A 58 8.41 1.37 0.03
N PHE A 59 9.14 1.55 -1.06
CA PHE A 59 8.54 1.90 -2.34
C PHE A 59 7.51 0.87 -2.84
N PRO A 60 7.70 -0.45 -2.72
CA PRO A 60 6.70 -1.40 -3.22
C PRO A 60 5.32 -1.25 -2.57
N VAL A 61 5.28 -0.91 -1.27
CA VAL A 61 4.02 -0.67 -0.53
C VAL A 61 3.42 0.70 -0.84
N PHE A 62 4.25 1.67 -1.21
CA PHE A 62 3.79 2.95 -1.77
C PHE A 62 3.21 2.78 -3.18
N GLU A 63 3.92 2.09 -4.08
CA GLU A 63 3.54 1.86 -5.47
C GLU A 63 2.22 1.09 -5.56
N ALA A 64 1.99 0.12 -4.66
CA ALA A 64 0.69 -0.54 -4.51
C ALA A 64 -0.46 0.46 -4.28
N ALA A 65 -0.30 1.39 -3.35
CA ALA A 65 -1.31 2.42 -3.10
C ALA A 65 -1.41 3.45 -4.24
N HIS A 66 -0.28 3.77 -4.87
CA HIS A 66 -0.23 4.68 -6.01
C HIS A 66 -1.03 4.12 -7.19
N LEU A 67 -0.86 2.84 -7.52
CA LEU A 67 -1.58 2.15 -8.59
C LEU A 67 -3.08 2.01 -8.30
N LEU A 68 -3.48 1.86 -7.04
CA LEU A 68 -4.90 1.95 -6.67
C LEU A 68 -5.50 3.31 -7.05
N ASN A 69 -4.77 4.40 -6.79
CA ASN A 69 -5.23 5.77 -7.09
C ASN A 69 -5.12 6.13 -8.58
N LEU A 70 -4.10 5.63 -9.27
CA LEU A 70 -3.79 6.00 -10.66
C LEU A 70 -4.50 5.12 -11.67
N ALA A 71 -4.50 3.81 -11.47
CA ALA A 71 -4.91 2.82 -12.48
C ALA A 71 -6.24 2.15 -12.14
N VAL A 72 -6.48 1.79 -10.87
CA VAL A 72 -7.72 1.09 -10.48
C VAL A 72 -8.88 2.07 -10.32
N PHE A 73 -8.63 3.19 -9.65
CA PHE A 73 -9.62 4.25 -9.42
C PHE A 73 -9.12 5.58 -9.98
N PRO A 74 -8.84 5.74 -11.28
CA PRO A 74 -8.32 7.00 -11.83
C PRO A 74 -9.23 8.20 -11.53
N ALA A 75 -8.65 9.39 -11.39
CA ALA A 75 -9.44 10.62 -11.22
C ALA A 75 -9.97 11.10 -12.59
N ALA A 76 -11.21 11.59 -12.63
CA ALA A 76 -11.80 12.16 -13.83
C ALA A 76 -11.27 13.58 -14.12
N PRO A 77 -11.08 13.97 -15.40
CA PRO A 77 -11.10 13.09 -16.58
C PRO A 77 -9.84 12.21 -16.64
N ALA A 78 -10.03 10.90 -16.76
CA ALA A 78 -8.92 9.95 -16.87
C ALA A 78 -8.38 9.93 -18.30
N THR A 79 -7.06 9.84 -18.46
CA THR A 79 -6.41 9.68 -19.77
C THR A 79 -6.31 8.23 -20.22
N THR A 80 -6.61 7.28 -19.33
CA THR A 80 -6.53 5.83 -19.54
C THR A 80 -7.75 5.14 -18.93
N ASN A 81 -8.15 4.01 -19.51
CA ASN A 81 -9.22 3.19 -18.97
C ASN A 81 -8.84 2.65 -17.58
N PRO A 82 -9.81 2.52 -16.65
CA PRO A 82 -9.59 1.86 -15.38
C PRO A 82 -9.11 0.41 -15.54
N VAL A 83 -8.26 -0.03 -14.62
CA VAL A 83 -7.70 -1.39 -14.59
C VAL A 83 -8.36 -2.16 -13.46
N HIS A 84 -8.91 -3.34 -13.77
CA HIS A 84 -9.46 -4.24 -12.76
C HIS A 84 -8.43 -4.51 -11.64
N PRO A 85 -8.81 -4.57 -10.34
CA PRO A 85 -7.85 -4.75 -9.24
C PRO A 85 -6.91 -5.97 -9.34
N LEU A 86 -7.30 -7.01 -10.10
CA LEU A 86 -6.45 -8.17 -10.42
C LEU A 86 -5.41 -7.93 -11.54
N GLY A 87 -5.52 -6.83 -12.30
CA GLY A 87 -4.69 -6.57 -13.49
C GLY A 87 -5.04 -7.39 -14.72
N LEU A 88 -6.21 -8.04 -14.71
CA LEU A 88 -6.67 -8.96 -15.74
C LEU A 88 -7.63 -8.23 -16.71
N PRO A 89 -7.25 -8.01 -17.98
CA PRO A 89 -8.04 -7.19 -18.92
C PRO A 89 -9.38 -7.82 -19.33
N GLN A 90 -9.55 -9.13 -19.12
CA GLN A 90 -10.78 -9.86 -19.42
C GLN A 90 -11.87 -9.71 -18.34
N LEU A 91 -11.53 -9.16 -17.17
CA LEU A 91 -12.50 -8.94 -16.11
C LEU A 91 -13.09 -7.52 -16.22
N PRO A 92 -14.42 -7.37 -16.04
CA PRO A 92 -15.05 -6.06 -16.15
C PRO A 92 -14.58 -5.15 -15.02
N TRP A 93 -14.12 -3.96 -15.39
CA TRP A 93 -13.86 -2.85 -14.48
C TRP A 93 -13.97 -1.55 -15.27
N ASN A 94 -15.11 -0.90 -15.17
CA ASN A 94 -15.44 0.26 -15.98
C ASN A 94 -15.33 1.57 -15.17
N ASP A 95 -15.67 2.69 -15.80
CA ASP A 95 -15.64 4.01 -15.16
C ASP A 95 -16.57 4.11 -13.94
N GLU A 96 -17.71 3.42 -13.95
CA GLU A 96 -18.64 3.37 -12.81
C GLU A 96 -18.04 2.58 -11.63
N ASP A 97 -17.41 1.44 -11.90
CA ASP A 97 -16.71 0.65 -10.88
C ASP A 97 -15.56 1.44 -10.24
N ALA A 98 -14.87 2.24 -11.05
CA ALA A 98 -13.70 3.03 -10.68
C ALA A 98 -14.02 4.43 -10.12
N ASP A 99 -15.25 4.93 -10.28
CA ASP A 99 -15.61 6.27 -9.82
C ASP A 99 -15.71 6.34 -8.29
N LEU A 100 -14.95 7.27 -7.72
CA LEU A 100 -14.95 7.57 -6.30
C LEU A 100 -15.75 8.84 -5.96
N SER A 101 -16.25 9.62 -6.92
CA SER A 101 -16.89 10.94 -6.71
C SER A 101 -17.98 10.95 -5.61
N GLY A 102 -18.79 9.89 -5.56
CA GLY A 102 -19.86 9.70 -4.57
C GLY A 102 -19.50 8.79 -3.40
N ALA A 103 -18.26 8.30 -3.34
CA ALA A 103 -17.84 7.26 -2.42
C ALA A 103 -17.38 7.80 -1.06
N VAL A 104 -17.70 7.05 0.00
CA VAL A 104 -16.88 7.04 1.22
C VAL A 104 -15.88 5.89 1.09
N VAL A 105 -14.59 6.22 1.14
CA VAL A 105 -13.51 5.23 1.14
C VAL A 105 -13.21 4.83 2.57
N VAL A 106 -13.07 3.53 2.83
CA VAL A 106 -12.72 2.98 4.14
C VAL A 106 -11.39 2.25 3.99
N SER A 107 -10.38 2.67 4.75
CA SER A 107 -9.08 1.99 4.84
C SER A 107 -9.01 1.23 6.16
N LEU A 108 -9.06 -0.11 6.09
CA LEU A 108 -8.77 -0.97 7.24
C LEU A 108 -7.27 -1.22 7.30
N SER A 109 -6.72 -1.33 8.52
CA SER A 109 -5.27 -1.33 8.74
C SER A 109 -4.60 -0.05 8.25
N ALA A 110 -5.26 1.09 8.49
CA ALA A 110 -4.83 2.39 7.97
C ALA A 110 -3.42 2.83 8.43
N ALA A 111 -2.95 2.37 9.59
CA ALA A 111 -1.59 2.66 10.07
C ALA A 111 -0.49 1.81 9.41
N SER A 112 -0.86 0.84 8.56
CA SER A 112 0.10 0.10 7.73
C SER A 112 0.80 1.04 6.72
N LYS A 113 1.91 0.59 6.15
CA LYS A 113 2.69 1.38 5.18
C LYS A 113 1.88 1.63 3.90
N THR A 114 1.16 0.62 3.42
CA THR A 114 0.23 0.76 2.28
C THR A 114 -0.98 1.63 2.64
N GLY A 115 -1.54 1.51 3.85
CA GLY A 115 -2.67 2.34 4.30
C GLY A 115 -2.33 3.83 4.41
N ARG A 116 -1.15 4.15 4.95
CA ARG A 116 -0.62 5.53 4.98
C ARG A 116 -0.40 6.07 3.58
N SER A 117 0.15 5.25 2.70
CA SER A 117 0.35 5.61 1.29
C SER A 117 -0.99 5.87 0.61
N LEU A 118 -2.00 5.01 0.79
CA LEU A 118 -3.33 5.19 0.21
C LEU A 118 -3.99 6.49 0.71
N ALA A 119 -3.92 6.75 2.01
CA ALA A 119 -4.45 7.98 2.59
C ALA A 119 -3.77 9.20 1.96
N TRP A 120 -2.44 9.21 1.82
CA TRP A 120 -1.73 10.30 1.13
C TRP A 120 -2.11 10.41 -0.34
N GLN A 121 -2.25 9.31 -1.08
CA GLN A 121 -2.62 9.33 -2.50
C GLN A 121 -3.98 10.02 -2.68
N LEU A 122 -4.99 9.62 -1.91
CA LEU A 122 -6.31 10.23 -1.91
C LEU A 122 -6.27 11.67 -1.38
N ALA A 123 -5.40 11.95 -0.39
CA ALA A 123 -5.28 13.23 0.31
C ALA A 123 -4.58 14.33 -0.51
N ARG A 124 -3.50 13.98 -1.22
CA ARG A 124 -2.46 14.91 -1.71
C ARG A 124 -1.99 14.65 -3.15
N ASN A 125 -2.29 13.47 -3.70
CA ASN A 125 -1.83 13.05 -5.03
C ASN A 125 -2.99 12.71 -5.98
N ARG A 126 -4.17 13.25 -5.68
CA ARG A 126 -5.37 13.10 -6.49
C ARG A 126 -5.92 14.47 -6.81
N GLN A 127 -6.22 14.71 -8.08
CA GLN A 127 -6.89 15.92 -8.51
C GLN A 127 -8.37 15.84 -8.14
N ARG A 128 -8.84 16.71 -7.22
CA ARG A 128 -10.24 16.70 -6.75
C ARG A 128 -11.12 17.79 -7.34
N GLY A 129 -10.53 18.90 -7.80
CA GLY A 129 -11.25 20.09 -8.24
C GLY A 129 -12.20 19.88 -9.43
N ALA A 130 -12.11 18.76 -10.14
CA ALA A 130 -12.99 18.38 -11.26
C ALA A 130 -14.01 17.28 -10.90
N GLY A 131 -14.25 17.01 -9.61
CA GLY A 131 -15.21 16.00 -9.14
C GLY A 131 -14.64 14.57 -9.05
N GLY A 132 -13.34 14.39 -9.29
CA GLY A 132 -12.72 13.07 -9.45
C GLY A 132 -12.29 12.33 -8.17
N GLY A 133 -12.77 12.66 -6.96
CA GLY A 133 -12.27 12.06 -5.71
C GLY A 133 -13.35 11.71 -4.67
N PRO A 134 -13.01 10.90 -3.64
CA PRO A 134 -13.97 10.47 -2.63
C PRO A 134 -14.56 11.64 -1.83
N LYS A 135 -15.81 11.48 -1.40
CA LYS A 135 -16.48 12.41 -0.47
C LYS A 135 -15.76 12.47 0.87
N ALA A 136 -15.36 11.31 1.37
CA ALA A 136 -14.69 11.18 2.65
C ALA A 136 -13.82 9.93 2.71
N LEU A 137 -12.85 9.93 3.63
CA LEU A 137 -11.99 8.81 3.94
C LEU A 137 -12.09 8.45 5.43
N LEU A 138 -12.51 7.22 5.71
CA LEU A 138 -12.44 6.62 7.03
C LEU A 138 -11.17 5.78 7.16
N GLN A 139 -10.39 6.03 8.19
CA GLN A 139 -9.17 5.28 8.52
C GLN A 139 -9.38 4.49 9.83
N LEU A 140 -9.59 3.18 9.69
CA LEU A 140 -9.73 2.27 10.84
C LEU A 140 -8.42 1.53 11.10
N THR A 141 -7.94 1.58 12.32
CA THR A 141 -6.66 0.96 12.70
C THR A 141 -6.59 0.67 14.21
N SER A 142 -5.59 -0.06 14.68
CA SER A 142 -5.32 -0.23 16.12
C SER A 142 -4.60 0.97 16.74
N SER A 143 -4.10 1.91 15.95
CA SER A 143 -3.29 3.04 16.43
C SER A 143 -3.57 4.34 15.65
N PRO A 144 -4.80 4.87 15.71
CA PRO A 144 -5.21 6.04 14.92
C PRO A 144 -4.38 7.29 15.20
N GLN A 145 -3.88 7.45 16.43
CA GLN A 145 -3.01 8.56 16.84
C GLN A 145 -1.68 8.64 16.08
N THR A 146 -1.30 7.58 15.37
CA THR A 146 -0.05 7.54 14.59
C THR A 146 -0.23 8.01 13.15
N LEU A 147 -1.48 8.24 12.71
CA LEU A 147 -1.80 8.64 11.35
C LEU A 147 -1.45 10.12 11.15
N ALA A 148 -0.93 10.45 9.97
CA ALA A 148 -0.62 11.82 9.63
C ALA A 148 -1.92 12.64 9.51
N ALA A 149 -1.93 13.83 10.11
CA ALA A 149 -2.95 14.82 9.82
C ALA A 149 -2.58 15.51 8.51
N PHE A 150 -3.32 15.21 7.44
CA PHE A 150 -3.21 15.94 6.18
C PHE A 150 -4.02 17.25 6.29
N ALA A 151 -3.62 18.13 7.21
CA ALA A 151 -4.22 19.46 7.31
C ALA A 151 -3.99 20.24 6.00
N ASP A 152 -5.04 20.94 5.55
CA ASP A 152 -5.18 21.53 4.21
C ASP A 152 -4.14 22.58 3.84
N ASP A 153 -3.54 22.42 2.66
CA ASP A 153 -3.16 23.56 1.82
C ASP A 153 -4.11 23.74 0.61
N HIS A 154 -5.06 22.81 0.43
CA HIS A 154 -5.91 22.76 -0.75
C HIS A 154 -7.21 23.53 -0.54
N THR A 155 -7.76 24.08 -1.63
CA THR A 155 -9.02 24.84 -1.64
C THR A 155 -10.25 24.00 -1.25
N GLN A 156 -10.13 22.66 -1.17
CA GLN A 156 -11.16 21.73 -0.67
C GLN A 156 -10.53 20.51 0.06
N PRO A 157 -10.55 20.47 1.40
CA PRO A 157 -10.22 19.27 2.18
C PRO A 157 -10.98 18.03 1.78
N LEU A 158 -10.32 16.88 1.92
CA LEU A 158 -11.04 15.61 2.03
C LEU A 158 -11.43 15.46 3.49
N ALA A 159 -12.71 15.20 3.75
CA ALA A 159 -13.14 14.84 5.09
C ALA A 159 -12.49 13.52 5.49
N ILE A 160 -11.64 13.54 6.52
CA ILE A 160 -10.93 12.36 7.02
C ILE A 160 -11.32 12.11 8.48
N LYS A 161 -11.75 10.88 8.79
CA LYS A 161 -11.95 10.42 10.16
C LYS A 161 -11.00 9.26 10.44
N SER A 162 -10.29 9.33 11.56
CA SER A 162 -9.50 8.21 12.09
C SER A 162 -10.19 7.65 13.32
N ALA A 163 -10.25 6.33 13.42
CA ALA A 163 -10.87 5.62 14.55
C ALA A 163 -10.13 4.32 14.87
N ALA A 164 -10.12 3.95 16.14
CA ALA A 164 -9.56 2.70 16.62
C ALA A 164 -10.51 1.52 16.36
N TYR A 165 -9.98 0.30 16.19
CA TYR A 165 -10.80 -0.91 16.01
C TYR A 165 -11.74 -1.22 17.19
N ASN A 166 -11.42 -0.72 18.39
CA ASN A 166 -12.19 -0.93 19.60
C ASN A 166 -13.17 0.22 19.90
N GLU A 167 -13.21 1.26 19.06
CA GLU A 167 -14.25 2.28 19.17
C GLU A 167 -15.62 1.71 18.78
N PRO A 168 -16.72 2.22 19.36
CA PRO A 168 -18.06 1.82 18.97
C PRO A 168 -18.30 2.07 17.47
N LEU A 169 -18.53 0.99 16.71
CA LEU A 169 -18.76 1.08 15.27
C LEU A 169 -20.03 1.89 14.91
N GLY A 170 -20.98 2.04 15.85
CA GLY A 170 -22.15 2.88 15.67
C GLY A 170 -21.82 4.34 15.39
N ASP A 171 -20.81 4.91 16.07
CA ASP A 171 -20.38 6.30 15.87
C ASP A 171 -19.65 6.46 14.54
N VAL A 172 -18.82 5.48 14.19
CA VAL A 172 -18.11 5.42 12.92
C VAL A 172 -19.09 5.36 11.75
N VAL A 173 -20.10 4.51 11.83
CA VAL A 173 -21.10 4.35 10.78
C VAL A 173 -22.05 5.54 10.71
N SER A 174 -22.36 6.19 11.84
CA SER A 174 -23.12 7.44 11.86
C SER A 174 -22.39 8.55 11.09
N TRP A 175 -21.08 8.67 11.26
CA TRP A 175 -20.27 9.60 10.48
C TRP A 175 -20.28 9.28 8.97
N ILE A 176 -20.25 8.00 8.58
CA ILE A 176 -20.42 7.60 7.16
C ILE A 176 -21.79 8.06 6.65
N ARG A 177 -22.84 7.90 7.46
CA ARG A 177 -24.21 8.31 7.08
C ARG A 177 -24.30 9.81 6.80
N GLU A 178 -23.66 10.63 7.63
CA GLU A 178 -23.62 12.09 7.47
C GLU A 178 -22.97 12.53 6.15
N ALA A 179 -21.97 11.77 5.67
CA ALA A 179 -21.35 12.01 4.36
C ALA A 179 -22.27 11.68 3.16
N ALA A 180 -23.41 11.02 3.41
CA ALA A 180 -24.41 10.61 2.42
C ALA A 180 -23.78 9.97 1.16
N PRO A 181 -23.01 8.87 1.30
CA PRO A 181 -22.39 8.20 0.16
C PRO A 181 -23.42 7.59 -0.79
N THR A 182 -23.10 7.57 -2.08
CA THR A 182 -23.78 6.69 -3.06
C THR A 182 -23.16 5.29 -3.09
N ARG A 183 -21.93 5.15 -2.59
CA ARG A 183 -21.22 3.86 -2.46
C ARG A 183 -20.20 3.89 -1.33
N VAL A 184 -19.84 2.71 -0.84
CA VAL A 184 -18.75 2.50 0.13
C VAL A 184 -17.69 1.62 -0.52
N VAL A 185 -16.44 2.08 -0.54
CA VAL A 185 -15.30 1.32 -1.07
C VAL A 185 -14.33 1.02 0.07
N ILE A 186 -14.19 -0.26 0.40
CA ILE A 186 -13.39 -0.73 1.53
C ILE A 186 -12.09 -1.31 0.99
N PHE A 187 -10.96 -0.79 1.46
CA PHE A 187 -9.64 -1.36 1.28
C PHE A 187 -9.25 -2.13 2.54
N ASP A 188 -9.28 -3.46 2.48
CA ASP A 188 -8.82 -4.34 3.55
C ASP A 188 -7.32 -4.62 3.38
N ILE A 189 -6.48 -3.83 4.06
CA ILE A 189 -5.02 -3.86 3.93
C ILE A 189 -4.41 -4.79 4.98
N GLY A 190 -4.93 -6.02 5.05
CA GLY A 190 -4.52 -7.02 6.01
C GLY A 190 -4.97 -6.73 7.44
N SER A 191 -6.19 -6.24 7.62
CA SER A 191 -6.78 -6.10 8.95
C SER A 191 -7.11 -7.49 9.56
N PRO A 192 -7.18 -7.63 10.89
CA PRO A 192 -7.66 -8.88 11.49
C PRO A 192 -9.08 -9.20 11.00
N ALA A 193 -9.35 -10.46 10.65
CA ALA A 193 -10.61 -10.85 9.98
C ALA A 193 -11.88 -10.36 10.69
N ARG A 194 -11.90 -10.34 12.03
CA ARG A 194 -13.01 -9.84 12.86
C ARG A 194 -13.34 -8.36 12.63
N VAL A 195 -12.36 -7.55 12.22
CA VAL A 195 -12.54 -6.10 12.01
C VAL A 195 -13.44 -5.87 10.80
N LEU A 196 -13.14 -6.51 9.68
CA LEU A 196 -13.96 -6.39 8.48
C LEU A 196 -15.38 -6.94 8.73
N ASP A 197 -15.51 -8.09 9.38
CA ASP A 197 -16.83 -8.67 9.69
C ASP A 197 -17.67 -7.75 10.57
N GLY A 198 -17.11 -7.25 11.68
CA GLY A 198 -17.82 -6.33 12.55
C GLY A 198 -18.19 -5.02 11.84
N PHE A 199 -17.30 -4.50 10.99
CA PHE A 199 -17.59 -3.31 10.19
C PHE A 199 -18.71 -3.54 9.18
N MET A 200 -18.70 -4.66 8.46
CA MET A 200 -19.75 -5.02 7.49
C MET A 200 -21.09 -5.25 8.17
N GLU A 201 -21.11 -5.88 9.36
CA GLU A 201 -22.32 -6.05 10.17
C GLU A 201 -22.89 -4.70 10.61
N ALA A 202 -22.05 -3.82 11.16
CA ALA A 202 -22.46 -2.48 11.57
C ALA A 202 -22.97 -1.63 10.39
N LEU A 203 -22.29 -1.70 9.24
CA LEU A 203 -22.70 -1.00 8.01
C LEU A 203 -24.06 -1.52 7.51
N SER A 204 -24.28 -2.83 7.53
CA SER A 204 -25.55 -3.44 7.13
C SER A 204 -26.70 -3.06 8.06
N ALA A 205 -26.47 -3.11 9.37
CA ALA A 205 -27.46 -2.74 10.39
C ALA A 205 -27.86 -1.26 10.34
N SER A 206 -27.00 -0.40 9.76
CA SER A 206 -27.22 1.04 9.72
C SER A 206 -28.19 1.53 8.65
N GLY A 207 -28.63 0.68 7.72
CA GLY A 207 -29.50 1.11 6.61
C GLY A 207 -28.81 1.97 5.55
N ILE A 208 -27.48 2.16 5.62
CA ILE A 208 -26.68 2.74 4.51
C ILE A 208 -26.53 1.71 3.38
N ALA A 209 -26.33 0.43 3.71
CA ALA A 209 -26.06 -0.64 2.74
C ALA A 209 -27.22 -1.02 1.78
N PRO A 210 -28.52 -0.83 2.10
CA PRO A 210 -29.57 -0.98 1.10
C PRO A 210 -29.62 0.17 0.08
N THR A 211 -28.98 1.32 0.38
CA THR A 211 -29.00 2.53 -0.46
C THR A 211 -27.67 2.81 -1.18
N ALA A 212 -26.56 2.28 -0.67
CA ALA A 212 -25.21 2.47 -1.23
C ALA A 212 -24.54 1.13 -1.58
N ALA A 213 -24.03 0.99 -2.81
CA ALA A 213 -23.28 -0.18 -3.24
C ALA A 213 -21.97 -0.32 -2.42
N THR A 214 -21.63 -1.53 -1.97
CA THR A 214 -20.39 -1.77 -1.20
C THR A 214 -19.41 -2.62 -2.02
N THR A 215 -18.18 -2.13 -2.17
CA THR A 215 -17.07 -2.83 -2.84
C THR A 215 -15.96 -3.10 -1.83
N VAL A 216 -15.45 -4.33 -1.77
CA VAL A 216 -14.32 -4.69 -0.89
C VAL A 216 -13.11 -5.07 -1.73
N ILE A 217 -12.07 -4.24 -1.68
CA ILE A 217 -10.76 -4.50 -2.28
C ILE A 217 -9.83 -5.05 -1.21
N GLN A 218 -9.36 -6.28 -1.42
CA GLN A 218 -8.41 -6.92 -0.53
C GLN A 218 -6.97 -6.64 -0.97
N VAL A 219 -6.18 -6.01 -0.10
CA VAL A 219 -4.77 -5.69 -0.34
C VAL A 219 -3.91 -6.50 0.63
N GLY A 220 -3.33 -7.59 0.12
CA GLY A 220 -2.58 -8.54 0.96
C GLY A 220 -3.47 -9.28 1.95
N GLN A 221 -2.88 -9.72 3.07
CA GLN A 221 -3.53 -10.48 4.14
C GLN A 221 -2.97 -10.06 5.51
N GLU A 222 -3.64 -10.47 6.59
CA GLU A 222 -3.12 -10.31 7.95
C GLU A 222 -1.71 -10.92 8.04
N PRO A 223 -0.70 -10.20 8.58
CA PRO A 223 0.69 -10.67 8.62
C PRO A 223 0.87 -11.69 9.75
N LYS A 224 0.37 -12.92 9.54
CA LYS A 224 0.50 -14.04 10.48
C LYS A 224 0.71 -15.36 9.76
N VAL A 225 1.13 -16.37 10.52
CA VAL A 225 1.12 -17.76 10.05
C VAL A 225 -0.31 -18.27 10.13
N PHE A 226 -0.85 -18.73 9.00
CA PHE A 226 -2.20 -19.27 8.93
C PHE A 226 -2.21 -20.77 9.17
N THR A 227 -3.14 -21.22 10.00
CA THR A 227 -3.57 -22.61 10.04
C THR A 227 -4.46 -22.94 8.84
N GLY A 228 -4.61 -24.23 8.51
CA GLY A 228 -5.51 -24.66 7.43
C GLY A 228 -6.98 -24.23 7.66
N ALA A 229 -7.43 -24.24 8.92
CA ALA A 229 -8.78 -23.79 9.29
C ALA A 229 -8.95 -22.28 9.09
N GLU A 230 -7.94 -21.46 9.41
CA GLU A 230 -7.98 -20.03 9.17
C GLU A 230 -7.96 -19.69 7.67
N MET A 231 -7.22 -20.45 6.85
CA MET A 231 -7.26 -20.30 5.39
C MET A 231 -8.64 -20.62 4.82
N ALA A 232 -9.29 -21.70 5.28
CA ALA A 232 -10.65 -22.04 4.87
C ALA A 232 -11.66 -20.97 5.29
N ALA A 233 -11.55 -20.46 6.52
CA ALA A 233 -12.40 -19.37 7.02
C ALA A 233 -12.19 -18.08 6.20
N PHE A 234 -10.95 -17.77 5.84
CA PHE A 234 -10.61 -16.63 4.99
C PHE A 234 -11.22 -16.76 3.58
N GLN A 235 -11.16 -17.95 2.97
CA GLN A 235 -11.81 -18.22 1.68
C GLN A 235 -13.33 -18.06 1.77
N ALA A 236 -13.95 -18.59 2.83
CA ALA A 236 -15.39 -18.46 3.06
C ALA A 236 -15.81 -16.98 3.26
N GLN A 237 -15.04 -16.22 4.04
CA GLN A 237 -15.27 -14.77 4.22
C GLN A 237 -15.15 -14.02 2.89
N SER A 238 -14.13 -14.35 2.08
CA SER A 238 -13.90 -13.72 0.79
C SER A 238 -15.05 -13.95 -0.18
N ALA A 239 -15.56 -15.19 -0.25
CA ALA A 239 -16.73 -15.52 -1.06
C ALA A 239 -17.99 -14.82 -0.55
N ARG A 240 -18.25 -14.83 0.77
CA ARG A 240 -19.41 -14.20 1.39
C ARG A 240 -19.46 -12.69 1.15
N LEU A 241 -18.31 -12.01 1.26
CA LEU A 241 -18.22 -10.55 1.14
C LEU A 241 -17.91 -10.08 -0.29
N GLY A 242 -17.79 -11.00 -1.26
CA GLY A 242 -17.45 -10.66 -2.64
C GLY A 242 -16.12 -9.89 -2.75
N LYS A 243 -15.11 -10.27 -1.95
CA LYS A 243 -13.82 -9.56 -1.94
C LYS A 243 -13.15 -9.66 -3.32
N ILE A 244 -12.71 -8.51 -3.83
CA ILE A 244 -11.88 -8.44 -5.02
C ILE A 244 -10.42 -8.40 -4.57
N GLN A 245 -9.65 -9.43 -4.90
CA GLN A 245 -8.24 -9.46 -4.61
C GLN A 245 -7.51 -8.40 -5.46
N TYR A 246 -6.71 -7.57 -4.81
CA TYR A 246 -5.80 -6.65 -5.48
C TYR A 246 -4.47 -7.36 -5.77
N ASN A 247 -4.04 -7.30 -7.02
CA ASN A 247 -2.74 -7.78 -7.48
C ASN A 247 -1.93 -6.61 -8.04
N THR A 248 -1.00 -6.10 -7.24
CA THR A 248 -0.13 -4.98 -7.63
C THR A 248 0.64 -5.28 -8.90
N SER A 249 1.14 -6.51 -9.09
CA SER A 249 1.94 -6.86 -10.28
C SER A 249 1.11 -6.76 -11.54
N GLY A 250 -0.08 -7.38 -11.56
CA GLY A 250 -0.96 -7.32 -12.72
C GLY A 250 -1.38 -5.89 -13.07
N VAL A 251 -1.68 -5.07 -12.05
CA VAL A 251 -2.07 -3.67 -12.28
C VAL A 251 -0.87 -2.83 -12.76
N ARG A 252 0.32 -3.06 -12.20
CA ARG A 252 1.57 -2.43 -12.63
C ARG A 252 1.89 -2.75 -14.08
N ASP A 253 1.76 -4.02 -14.49
CA ASP A 253 2.02 -4.45 -15.87
C ASP A 253 1.08 -3.72 -16.85
N ARG A 254 -0.20 -3.56 -16.51
CA ARG A 254 -1.17 -2.79 -17.31
C ARG A 254 -0.85 -1.30 -17.37
N ALA A 255 -0.45 -0.71 -16.25
CA ALA A 255 -0.05 0.70 -16.21
C ALA A 255 1.22 0.97 -17.03
N LEU A 256 2.20 0.06 -16.95
CA LEU A 256 3.42 0.09 -17.76
C LEU A 256 3.11 -0.05 -19.25
N GLU A 257 2.21 -0.95 -19.63
CA GLU A 257 1.77 -1.14 -21.01
C GLU A 257 1.08 0.11 -21.57
N ALA A 258 0.24 0.77 -20.76
CA ALA A 258 -0.50 1.96 -21.18
C ALA A 258 0.37 3.23 -21.28
N ALA A 259 1.27 3.47 -20.33
CA ALA A 259 2.07 4.70 -20.26
C ALA A 259 3.45 4.56 -20.94
N GLY A 260 3.97 3.33 -21.04
CA GLY A 260 5.37 3.07 -21.36
C GLY A 260 6.28 3.18 -20.13
N ALA A 261 7.34 2.36 -20.10
CA ALA A 261 8.21 2.20 -18.94
C ALA A 261 8.84 3.51 -18.42
N ALA A 262 9.40 4.33 -19.32
CA ALA A 262 10.09 5.55 -18.93
C ALA A 262 9.15 6.58 -18.29
N GLU A 263 7.96 6.78 -18.88
CA GLU A 263 6.97 7.73 -18.37
C GLU A 263 6.34 7.23 -17.07
N TYR A 264 6.01 5.95 -16.99
CA TYR A 264 5.52 5.32 -15.77
C TYR A 264 6.50 5.53 -14.60
N LEU A 265 7.78 5.18 -14.81
CA LEU A 265 8.81 5.31 -13.79
C LEU A 265 9.02 6.76 -13.35
N ARG A 266 9.07 7.68 -14.30
CA ARG A 266 9.18 9.12 -14.01
C ARG A 266 8.04 9.58 -13.12
N ALA A 267 6.79 9.24 -13.48
CA ALA A 267 5.61 9.65 -12.73
C ALA A 267 5.56 9.06 -11.31
N VAL A 268 5.87 7.76 -11.14
CA VAL A 268 5.85 7.14 -9.82
C VAL A 268 7.02 7.62 -8.94
N ASP A 269 8.19 7.90 -9.52
CA ASP A 269 9.33 8.48 -8.80
C ASP A 269 9.04 9.90 -8.34
N GLU A 270 8.45 10.74 -9.19
CA GLU A 270 8.01 12.10 -8.82
C GLU A 270 6.97 12.08 -7.69
N ALA A 271 6.03 11.13 -7.74
CA ALA A 271 5.05 10.93 -6.68
C ALA A 271 5.72 10.45 -5.37
N TRP A 272 6.67 9.52 -5.45
CA TRP A 272 7.43 9.03 -4.29
C TRP A 272 8.24 10.15 -3.63
N GLU A 273 8.97 10.92 -4.44
CA GLU A 273 9.72 12.10 -4.02
C GLU A 273 8.86 13.08 -3.23
N LYS A 274 7.67 13.39 -3.76
CA LYS A 274 6.70 14.27 -3.09
C LYS A 274 6.20 13.64 -1.78
N PHE A 275 5.80 12.37 -1.82
CA PHE A 275 5.34 11.62 -0.65
C PHE A 275 6.39 11.61 0.48
N TYR A 276 7.66 11.38 0.13
CA TYR A 276 8.77 11.38 1.08
C TYR A 276 8.97 12.76 1.71
N ARG A 277 9.04 13.83 0.89
CA ARG A 277 9.21 15.22 1.39
C ARG A 277 8.08 15.65 2.32
N GLU A 278 6.86 15.23 2.03
CA GLU A 278 5.67 15.51 2.85
C GLU A 278 5.55 14.59 4.07
N LYS A 279 6.54 13.72 4.32
CA LYS A 279 6.54 12.75 5.42
C LYS A 279 5.30 11.86 5.39
N GLY A 280 4.92 11.34 4.23
CA GLY A 280 3.68 10.59 4.03
C GLY A 280 3.54 9.32 4.91
N PHE A 281 4.65 8.74 5.39
CA PHE A 281 4.62 7.67 6.39
C PHE A 281 4.35 8.14 7.82
N GLY A 282 4.31 9.45 8.08
CA GLY A 282 4.15 10.03 9.40
C GLY A 282 5.39 9.83 10.27
N HIS A 283 5.20 9.40 11.51
CA HIS A 283 6.24 9.32 12.55
C HIS A 283 7.15 8.07 12.47
N MET A 284 7.44 7.57 11.26
CA MET A 284 8.40 6.48 11.12
C MET A 284 9.83 6.96 11.39
N SER A 285 10.59 6.19 12.15
CA SER A 285 11.99 6.49 12.50
C SER A 285 12.91 5.35 12.07
N LEU A 286 14.20 5.65 11.90
CA LEU A 286 15.22 4.64 11.60
C LEU A 286 16.14 4.42 12.81
N ARG A 287 16.30 3.16 13.22
CA ARG A 287 17.38 2.73 14.12
C ARG A 287 18.56 2.29 13.26
N ARG A 288 19.72 2.92 13.46
CA ARG A 288 20.93 2.65 12.68
C ARG A 288 21.89 1.81 13.50
N LEU A 289 22.35 0.72 12.89
CA LEU A 289 23.20 -0.30 13.47
C LEU A 289 24.40 -0.56 12.54
N ALA A 290 25.44 -1.22 13.04
CA ALA A 290 26.66 -1.45 12.27
C ALA A 290 27.26 -2.83 12.53
N GLY A 291 27.76 -3.45 11.46
CA GLY A 291 28.43 -4.74 11.51
C GLY A 291 27.49 -5.93 11.58
N VAL A 292 28.11 -7.12 11.60
CA VAL A 292 27.39 -8.40 11.57
C VAL A 292 27.08 -8.89 12.99
N GLN A 293 28.07 -8.90 13.86
CA GLN A 293 27.99 -9.56 15.18
C GLN A 293 27.55 -8.62 16.29
N GLY A 294 26.97 -9.21 17.34
CA GLY A 294 26.66 -8.53 18.59
C GLY A 294 25.33 -7.74 18.59
N ALA A 295 25.03 -7.13 19.75
CA ALA A 295 23.75 -6.46 20.00
C ALA A 295 23.47 -5.25 19.09
N GLU A 296 24.53 -4.58 18.61
CA GLU A 296 24.45 -3.41 17.74
C GLU A 296 24.69 -3.73 16.26
N GLY A 297 24.73 -5.01 15.90
CA GLY A 297 24.85 -5.49 14.52
C GLY A 297 23.58 -6.19 14.02
N ILE A 298 23.72 -6.86 12.88
CA ILE A 298 22.74 -7.80 12.30
C ILE A 298 22.14 -8.71 13.37
N GLU A 299 22.96 -9.47 14.10
CA GLU A 299 22.49 -10.50 15.03
C GLU A 299 21.52 -9.93 16.09
N GLY A 300 21.88 -8.82 16.72
CA GLY A 300 21.04 -8.13 17.70
C GLY A 300 19.74 -7.60 17.10
N ALA A 301 19.81 -6.98 15.91
CA ALA A 301 18.64 -6.48 15.21
C ALA A 301 17.59 -7.58 14.94
N TRP A 302 18.04 -8.74 14.50
CA TRP A 302 17.15 -9.87 14.22
C TRP A 302 16.60 -10.51 15.48
N GLN A 303 17.41 -10.65 16.52
CA GLN A 303 16.90 -11.11 17.80
C GLN A 303 15.81 -10.17 18.32
N ASP A 304 16.01 -8.86 18.22
CA ASP A 304 15.00 -7.86 18.62
C ASP A 304 13.71 -7.97 17.78
N LEU A 305 13.82 -8.24 16.47
CA LEU A 305 12.65 -8.49 15.62
C LEU A 305 11.92 -9.78 16.03
N CYS A 306 12.65 -10.88 16.24
CA CYS A 306 12.08 -12.16 16.67
C CYS A 306 11.40 -12.07 18.05
N ASP A 307 11.99 -11.30 18.96
CA ASP A 307 11.45 -11.08 20.31
C ASP A 307 10.33 -10.03 20.35
N GLY A 308 9.99 -9.41 19.22
CA GLY A 308 8.95 -8.37 19.14
C GLY A 308 9.33 -7.07 19.87
N LYS A 309 10.62 -6.80 20.05
CA LYS A 309 11.14 -5.59 20.73
C LYS A 309 11.17 -4.36 19.82
N VAL A 310 11.05 -4.56 18.51
CA VAL A 310 11.04 -3.47 17.52
C VAL A 310 9.62 -2.95 17.36
N SER A 311 9.41 -1.68 17.69
CA SER A 311 8.12 -1.02 17.51
C SER A 311 7.73 -0.93 16.02
N PRO A 312 6.46 -1.08 15.64
CA PRO A 312 6.01 -1.04 14.24
C PRO A 312 6.38 0.23 13.46
N GLY A 313 6.69 1.34 14.15
CA GLY A 313 7.13 2.60 13.57
C GLY A 313 8.64 2.72 13.35
N VAL A 314 9.43 1.71 13.70
CA VAL A 314 10.90 1.73 13.60
C VAL A 314 11.37 0.85 12.45
N GLY A 315 12.06 1.44 11.48
CA GLY A 315 12.86 0.72 10.49
C GLY A 315 14.29 0.51 11.01
N ILE A 316 14.93 -0.60 10.64
CA ILE A 316 16.33 -0.86 11.00
C ILE A 316 17.20 -0.73 9.75
N VAL A 317 18.26 0.05 9.84
CA VAL A 317 19.28 0.19 8.81
C VAL A 317 20.59 -0.31 9.36
N ILE A 318 21.26 -1.20 8.64
CA ILE A 318 22.51 -1.79 9.09
C ILE A 318 23.61 -1.47 8.08
N ASN A 319 24.65 -0.80 8.55
CA ASN A 319 25.85 -0.57 7.77
C ASN A 319 26.80 -1.76 7.93
N LEU A 320 27.10 -2.44 6.82
CA LEU A 320 28.02 -3.58 6.79
C LEU A 320 29.45 -3.19 6.44
N ASP A 321 29.69 -1.96 5.99
CA ASP A 321 31.03 -1.43 5.74
C ASP A 321 31.68 -1.05 7.06
N THR A 322 32.28 -2.03 7.73
CA THR A 322 33.08 -1.79 8.95
C THR A 322 34.54 -1.43 8.65
N ASP A 323 35.01 -1.51 7.40
CA ASP A 323 36.45 -1.46 7.07
C ASP A 323 36.88 -0.51 5.91
N SER A 324 36.28 0.67 5.73
CA SER A 324 36.76 1.62 4.68
C SER A 324 37.08 3.04 5.13
N ARG A 325 37.19 3.32 6.44
CA ARG A 325 37.62 4.66 6.93
C ARG A 325 38.59 4.65 8.12
N THR A 326 39.52 3.70 8.16
CA THR A 326 40.73 3.81 9.01
C THR A 326 41.94 3.26 8.28
N GLY A 327 42.82 4.15 7.81
CA GLY A 327 44.11 3.82 7.20
C GLY A 327 44.46 4.74 6.03
#